data_AF-A0A8H7RE07-F1
#
_entry.id   AF-A0A8H7RE07-F1
#
_cell.length_a   1.000
_cell.length_b   1.000
_cell.length_c   1.000
_cell.angle_alpha   90.00
_cell.angle_beta   90.00
_cell.angle_gamma   90.00
#
_symmetry.space_group_name_H-M   'P 1'
#
loop_
_entity.id
_entity.type
_entity.pdbx_description
1 polymer ?
#
loop_
_entity_poly.entity_id
_entity_poly.type
_entity_poly.pdbx_seq_one_letter_code
_entity_poly.pdbx_strand_id
1 'polypeptide(L)'
;MSDTERSTMVPEVNPRITAYVESGCYVCQKYFANASSLRTHLRVFHSTELPARQAGRSRPHNVKYVWRSKKQPHRRTLMGCPSCWFYCPLSFTRMSIHVQECHMDPDHEGSEDPIDEDESYFDDENFLHASVDSTASIYAAMESLTGKFSSLFK
;
A
#
# COMPACT_ATOMS: atom_id res chain seq x y z
N MET A 1 45.05 -1.00 35.11
CA MET A 1 44.38 -2.19 34.54
C MET A 1 43.02 -1.70 34.09
N SER A 2 42.88 -1.41 32.80
CA SER A 2 41.72 -0.71 32.24
C SER A 2 41.09 -1.64 31.22
N ASP A 3 39.99 -2.28 31.63
CA ASP A 3 39.26 -3.24 30.81
C ASP A 3 38.63 -2.53 29.62
N THR A 4 39.09 -2.91 28.42
CA THR A 4 38.57 -2.40 27.15
C THR A 4 37.39 -3.28 26.77
N GLU A 5 36.17 -2.81 27.05
CA GLU A 5 34.93 -3.48 26.67
C GLU A 5 34.81 -3.53 25.14
N ARG A 6 35.21 -4.67 24.57
CA ARG A 6 35.04 -5.02 23.17
C ARG A 6 33.54 -5.26 22.91
N SER A 7 32.85 -4.19 22.54
CA SER A 7 31.47 -4.20 22.06
C SER A 7 31.35 -5.07 20.80
N THR A 8 30.96 -6.33 20.97
CA THR A 8 30.58 -7.23 19.88
C THR A 8 29.25 -6.77 19.31
N MET A 9 29.28 -6.03 18.21
CA MET A 9 28.09 -5.78 17.41
C MET A 9 27.58 -7.12 16.87
N VAL A 10 26.46 -7.60 17.42
CA VAL A 10 25.73 -8.71 16.82
C VAL A 10 25.08 -8.17 15.54
N PRO A 11 25.38 -8.72 14.35
CA PRO A 11 24.71 -8.27 13.14
C PRO A 11 23.21 -8.50 13.31
N GLU A 12 22.43 -7.43 13.19
CA GLU A 12 20.97 -7.47 13.11
C GLU A 12 20.59 -8.36 11.93
N VAL A 13 20.32 -9.64 12.19
CA VAL A 13 19.77 -10.57 11.21
C VAL A 13 18.35 -10.10 10.93
N ASN A 14 18.20 -9.24 9.93
CA ASN A 14 16.92 -8.67 9.52
C ASN A 14 15.95 -9.84 9.25
N PRO A 15 15.00 -10.14 10.17
CA PRO A 15 14.27 -11.38 10.09
C PRO A 15 13.35 -11.28 8.89
N ARG A 16 13.54 -12.16 7.90
CA ARG A 16 12.73 -12.18 6.67
C ARG A 16 11.25 -12.15 7.04
N ILE A 17 10.59 -11.03 6.74
CA ILE A 17 9.22 -10.80 7.16
C ILE A 17 8.36 -11.78 6.36
N THR A 18 7.64 -12.64 7.06
CA THR A 18 6.75 -13.55 6.36
C THR A 18 5.44 -12.82 6.05
N ALA A 19 5.05 -12.82 4.77
CA ALA A 19 3.90 -12.07 4.30
C ALA A 19 2.81 -13.00 3.77
N TYR A 20 1.55 -12.62 4.03
CA TYR A 20 0.36 -13.24 3.46
C TYR A 20 -0.33 -12.23 2.52
N VAL A 21 -0.84 -12.71 1.39
CA VAL A 21 -1.47 -11.85 0.38
C VAL A 21 -2.98 -12.07 0.38
N GLU A 22 -3.73 -11.02 0.66
CA GLU A 22 -5.18 -10.98 0.57
C GLU A 22 -5.65 -10.38 -0.76
N SER A 23 -6.81 -10.87 -1.21
CA SER A 23 -7.49 -10.39 -2.42
C SER A 23 -8.65 -9.50 -1.99
N GLY A 24 -8.40 -8.19 -1.85
CA GLY A 24 -9.41 -7.18 -1.49
C GLY A 24 -9.82 -6.32 -2.68
N CYS A 25 -11.10 -5.97 -2.77
CA CYS A 25 -11.60 -5.02 -3.76
C CYS A 25 -11.25 -3.59 -3.36
N TYR A 26 -10.57 -2.84 -4.23
CA TYR A 26 -10.21 -1.45 -3.94
C TYR A 26 -11.38 -0.46 -4.05
N VAL A 27 -12.51 -0.87 -4.64
CA VAL A 27 -13.72 -0.04 -4.77
C VAL A 27 -14.65 -0.19 -3.56
N CYS A 28 -15.01 -1.42 -3.21
CA CYS A 28 -15.97 -1.70 -2.13
C CYS A 28 -15.35 -2.34 -0.88
N GLN A 29 -14.03 -2.55 -0.85
CA GLN A 29 -13.28 -3.07 0.31
C GLN A 29 -13.65 -4.50 0.74
N LYS A 30 -14.40 -5.23 -0.09
CA LYS A 30 -14.74 -6.63 0.15
C LYS A 30 -13.54 -7.56 -0.08
N TYR A 31 -13.36 -8.54 0.81
CA TYR A 31 -12.30 -9.54 0.71
C TYR A 31 -12.77 -10.84 0.08
N PHE A 32 -11.87 -11.49 -0.65
CA PHE A 32 -12.12 -12.73 -1.39
C PHE A 32 -11.05 -13.77 -1.07
N ALA A 33 -11.42 -15.05 -1.25
CA ALA A 33 -10.52 -16.18 -0.99
C ALA A 33 -9.35 -16.25 -1.97
N ASN A 34 -9.53 -15.76 -3.20
CA ASN A 34 -8.49 -15.78 -4.23
C ASN A 34 -8.67 -14.62 -5.24
N ALA A 35 -7.63 -14.39 -6.04
CA ALA A 35 -7.58 -13.32 -7.03
C ALA A 35 -8.60 -13.50 -8.18
N SER A 36 -8.94 -14.74 -8.53
CA SER A 36 -9.91 -15.03 -9.60
C SER A 36 -11.32 -14.59 -9.19
N SER A 37 -11.75 -14.91 -7.97
CA SER A 37 -13.03 -14.46 -7.42
C SER A 37 -13.11 -12.94 -7.30
N LEU A 38 -12.01 -12.29 -6.88
CA LEU A 38 -11.93 -10.83 -6.86
C LEU A 38 -12.07 -10.24 -8.27
N ARG A 39 -11.42 -10.82 -9.29
CA ARG A 39 -11.51 -10.35 -10.67
C ARG A 39 -12.94 -10.47 -11.22
N THR A 40 -13.60 -11.61 -10.98
CA THR A 40 -15.02 -11.79 -11.35
C THR A 40 -15.89 -10.76 -10.65
N HIS A 41 -15.64 -10.48 -9.37
CA HIS A 41 -16.37 -9.45 -8.64
C HIS A 41 -16.17 -8.05 -9.24
N LEU A 42 -14.94 -7.66 -9.58
CA LEU A 42 -14.65 -6.37 -10.22
C LEU A 42 -15.37 -6.23 -11.56
N ARG A 43 -15.40 -7.29 -12.37
CA ARG A 43 -16.12 -7.30 -13.64
C ARG A 43 -17.63 -7.13 -13.46
N VAL A 44 -18.24 -7.88 -12.54
CA VAL A 44 -19.70 -7.94 -12.39
C VAL A 44 -20.26 -6.74 -11.64
N PHE A 45 -19.60 -6.27 -10.59
CA PHE A 45 -20.14 -5.23 -9.70
C PHE A 45 -19.57 -3.83 -9.95
N HIS A 46 -18.43 -3.72 -10.62
CA HIS A 46 -17.74 -2.46 -10.85
C HIS A 46 -17.42 -2.21 -12.33
N SER A 47 -17.87 -3.09 -13.23
CA SER A 47 -17.61 -3.03 -14.67
C SER A 47 -16.13 -2.83 -15.01
N THR A 48 -15.23 -3.29 -14.13
CA THR A 48 -13.78 -3.16 -14.31
C THR A 48 -13.25 -4.46 -14.89
N GLU A 49 -12.78 -4.41 -16.12
CA GLU A 49 -12.18 -5.56 -16.79
C GLU A 49 -10.67 -5.53 -16.65
N LEU A 50 -10.15 -6.38 -15.76
CA LEU A 50 -8.70 -6.49 -15.58
C LEU A 50 -8.14 -7.75 -16.25
N PRO A 51 -6.92 -7.68 -16.82
CA PRO A 51 -6.29 -8.85 -17.44
C PRO A 51 -6.02 -9.96 -16.42
N ALA A 52 -5.98 -11.20 -16.88
CA ALA A 52 -5.56 -12.31 -16.04
C ALA A 52 -4.04 -12.28 -15.83
N ARG A 53 -3.58 -12.72 -14.65
CA ARG A 53 -2.15 -12.96 -14.43
C ARG A 53 -1.64 -13.97 -15.46
N GLN A 54 -0.48 -13.69 -16.05
CA GLN A 54 0.16 -14.62 -16.99
C GLN A 54 0.41 -15.97 -16.31
N ALA A 55 -0.16 -17.03 -16.88
CA ALA A 55 0.04 -18.40 -16.41
C ALA A 55 1.52 -18.81 -16.58
N GLY A 56 2.00 -19.72 -15.73
CA GLY A 56 3.37 -20.25 -15.79
C GLY A 56 4.46 -19.34 -15.24
N ARG A 57 4.18 -18.07 -14.92
CA ARG A 57 5.14 -17.20 -14.23
C ARG A 57 4.99 -17.30 -12.72
N SER A 58 6.07 -17.72 -12.06
CA SER A 58 6.18 -17.67 -10.61
C SER A 58 6.18 -16.24 -10.09
N ARG A 59 5.73 -16.04 -8.86
CA ARG A 59 5.85 -14.76 -8.17
C ARG A 59 7.33 -14.34 -8.10
N PRO A 60 7.67 -13.09 -8.47
CA PRO A 60 9.04 -12.60 -8.36
C PRO A 60 9.59 -12.79 -6.95
N HIS A 61 10.86 -13.20 -6.86
CA HIS A 61 11.56 -13.33 -5.59
C HIS A 61 11.73 -11.93 -4.98
N ASN A 62 11.26 -11.74 -3.75
CA ASN A 62 11.47 -10.49 -3.01
C ASN A 62 12.35 -10.78 -1.79
N VAL A 63 13.49 -10.10 -1.70
CA VAL A 63 14.46 -10.25 -0.60
C VAL A 63 13.84 -9.93 0.77
N LYS A 64 12.88 -9.00 0.81
CA LYS A 64 12.18 -8.55 2.02
C LYS A 64 11.12 -9.51 2.52
N TYR A 65 10.51 -10.30 1.63
CA TYR A 65 9.33 -11.10 1.96
C TYR A 65 9.51 -12.58 1.66
N VAL A 66 9.24 -13.41 2.66
CA VAL A 66 9.04 -14.85 2.46
C VAL A 66 7.55 -15.09 2.27
N TRP A 67 7.18 -15.64 1.12
CA TRP A 67 5.79 -15.92 0.79
C TRP A 67 5.33 -17.24 1.37
N ARG A 68 4.14 -17.26 1.98
CA ARG A 68 3.52 -18.48 2.51
C ARG A 68 2.04 -18.50 2.18
N SER A 69 1.53 -19.69 1.87
CA SER A 69 0.14 -19.91 1.45
C SER A 69 -0.86 -19.89 2.62
N LYS A 70 -0.41 -20.17 3.85
CA LYS A 70 -1.27 -20.20 5.04
C LYS A 70 -1.14 -18.90 5.84
N LYS A 71 -2.29 -18.36 6.28
CA LYS A 71 -2.35 -17.26 7.26
C LYS A 71 -1.70 -17.75 8.56
N GLN A 72 -0.81 -16.95 9.14
CA GLN A 72 -0.25 -17.18 10.47
C GLN A 72 -0.42 -15.92 11.32
N PRO A 73 -0.61 -16.06 12.65
CA PRO A 73 -1.06 -14.98 13.54
C PRO A 73 -0.08 -13.81 13.74
N HIS A 74 1.16 -13.87 13.22
CA HIS A 74 2.18 -12.82 13.40
C HIS A 74 2.80 -12.37 12.08
N ARG A 75 1.99 -12.20 11.04
CA ARG A 75 2.48 -11.89 9.68
C ARG A 75 1.92 -10.60 9.15
N ARG A 76 2.74 -9.90 8.35
CA ARG A 76 2.25 -8.75 7.59
C ARG A 76 1.29 -9.24 6.51
N THR A 77 0.06 -8.76 6.57
CA THR A 77 -0.92 -8.94 5.50
C THR A 77 -0.72 -7.85 4.47
N LEU A 78 -0.59 -8.26 3.22
CA LEU A 78 -0.45 -7.38 2.06
C LEU A 78 -1.65 -7.57 1.16
N MET A 79 -2.05 -6.51 0.46
CA MET A 79 -3.09 -6.58 -0.55
C MET A 79 -2.44 -6.84 -1.91
N GLY A 80 -2.90 -7.87 -2.62
CA GLY A 80 -2.35 -8.24 -3.93
C GLY A 80 -3.23 -7.80 -5.08
N CYS A 81 -2.63 -7.26 -6.14
CA CYS A 81 -3.33 -6.93 -7.38
C CYS A 81 -3.89 -8.21 -8.04
N PRO A 82 -5.14 -8.23 -8.55
CA PRO A 82 -5.71 -9.42 -9.19
C PRO A 82 -5.09 -9.77 -10.57
N SER A 83 -4.32 -8.84 -11.15
CA SER A 83 -3.83 -8.91 -12.53
C SER A 83 -2.32 -9.04 -12.67
N CYS A 84 -1.55 -8.58 -11.68
CA CYS A 84 -0.09 -8.77 -11.66
C CYS A 84 0.42 -9.20 -10.28
N TRP A 85 1.74 -9.24 -10.11
CA TRP A 85 2.40 -9.62 -8.86
C TRP A 85 2.64 -8.46 -7.89
N PHE A 86 2.12 -7.26 -8.18
CA PHE A 86 2.18 -6.11 -7.28
C PHE A 86 1.41 -6.35 -5.97
N TYR A 87 1.93 -5.80 -4.88
CA TYR A 87 1.29 -5.80 -3.58
C TYR A 87 1.63 -4.51 -2.80
N CYS A 88 0.69 -4.08 -1.97
CA CYS A 88 0.87 -2.92 -1.09
C CYS A 88 0.49 -3.25 0.37
N PRO A 89 0.97 -2.47 1.35
CA PRO A 89 0.53 -2.61 2.74
C PRO A 89 -0.93 -2.15 2.86
N LEU A 90 -1.88 -3.10 2.92
CA LEU A 90 -3.33 -2.96 3.19
C LEU A 90 -3.99 -1.60 2.85
N SER A 91 -3.58 -0.98 1.74
CA SER A 91 -4.00 0.37 1.36
C SER A 91 -4.78 0.26 0.06
N PHE A 92 -6.10 0.41 0.17
CA PHE A 92 -6.98 0.38 -0.98
C PHE A 92 -6.67 1.51 -1.96
N THR A 93 -6.30 2.71 -1.47
CA THR A 93 -5.89 3.85 -2.31
C THR A 93 -4.64 3.54 -3.13
N ARG A 94 -3.60 2.93 -2.53
CA ARG A 94 -2.41 2.53 -3.31
C ARG A 94 -2.73 1.45 -4.32
N MET A 95 -3.67 0.56 -4.00
CA MET A 95 -4.12 -0.47 -4.95
C MET A 95 -4.93 0.15 -6.10
N SER A 96 -5.80 1.13 -5.83
CA SER A 96 -6.60 1.78 -6.88
C SER A 96 -5.72 2.54 -7.87
N ILE A 97 -4.73 3.29 -7.37
CA ILE A 97 -3.76 4.01 -8.20
C ILE A 97 -3.01 3.02 -9.10
N HIS A 98 -2.42 1.97 -8.52
CA HIS A 98 -1.73 0.93 -9.29
C HIS A 98 -2.62 0.29 -10.37
N VAL A 99 -3.88 -0.01 -10.04
CA VAL A 99 -4.80 -0.62 -11.00
C VAL A 99 -5.10 0.33 -12.16
N GLN A 100 -5.31 1.61 -11.88
CA GLN A 100 -5.54 2.64 -12.89
C GLN A 100 -4.31 2.81 -13.79
N GLU A 101 -3.14 3.08 -13.20
CA GLU A 101 -1.91 3.38 -13.95
C GLU A 101 -1.37 2.19 -14.73
N CYS A 102 -1.44 0.96 -14.19
CA CYS A 102 -0.80 -0.19 -14.83
C CYS A 102 -1.73 -1.09 -15.65
N HIS A 103 -3.06 -0.98 -15.49
CA HIS A 103 -4.00 -1.91 -16.15
C HIS A 103 -5.15 -1.22 -16.87
N MET A 104 -5.43 0.05 -16.60
CA MET A 104 -6.55 0.78 -17.22
C MET A 104 -6.11 1.81 -18.26
N ASP A 105 -4.81 2.09 -18.38
CA ASP A 105 -4.27 2.96 -19.41
C ASP A 105 -3.83 2.13 -20.63
N PRO A 106 -4.62 2.09 -21.72
CA PRO A 106 -4.26 1.35 -22.93
C PRO A 106 -3.16 2.06 -23.74
N ASP A 107 -2.88 3.33 -23.46
CA ASP A 107 -1.99 4.18 -24.25
C ASP A 107 -0.65 4.45 -23.54
N HIS A 108 -0.46 3.93 -22.32
CA HIS A 108 0.86 3.88 -21.66
C HIS A 108 1.72 2.76 -22.26
N GLU A 109 2.04 2.88 -23.56
CA GLU A 109 3.23 2.25 -24.12
C GLU A 109 4.41 2.68 -23.24
N GLY A 110 5.07 1.70 -22.62
CA GLY A 110 6.04 1.93 -21.56
C GLY A 110 6.98 3.07 -21.92
N SER A 111 6.92 4.15 -21.15
CA SER A 111 8.03 5.09 -21.03
C SER A 111 9.16 4.37 -20.30
N GLU A 112 9.77 3.40 -20.98
CA GLU A 112 11.20 3.18 -20.90
C GLU A 112 11.86 4.34 -21.65
N ASP A 113 11.67 5.57 -21.16
CA ASP A 113 12.67 6.58 -21.41
C ASP A 113 13.89 6.09 -20.62
N PRO A 114 15.02 5.81 -21.29
CA PRO A 114 16.27 5.62 -20.59
C PRO A 114 16.41 6.81 -19.66
N ILE A 115 16.53 6.54 -18.37
CA ILE A 115 17.09 7.54 -17.48
C ILE A 115 18.50 7.71 -18.02
N ASP A 116 18.70 8.67 -18.91
CA ASP A 116 20.01 9.19 -19.21
C ASP A 116 20.55 9.63 -17.85
N GLU A 117 21.50 8.85 -17.34
CA GLU A 117 22.30 9.15 -16.16
C GLU A 117 23.23 10.34 -16.46
N ASP A 118 22.67 11.45 -16.95
CA ASP A 118 23.36 12.73 -17.01
C ASP A 118 23.05 13.49 -15.73
N GLU A 119 23.75 13.08 -14.68
CA GLU A 119 24.64 13.96 -13.92
C GLU A 119 24.42 15.47 -14.16
N SER A 120 23.45 16.06 -13.47
CA SER A 120 23.58 17.46 -13.07
C SER A 120 22.94 17.69 -11.70
N TYR A 121 23.74 17.44 -10.66
CA TYR A 121 24.12 18.47 -9.70
C TYR A 121 23.10 19.63 -9.57
N PHE A 122 22.10 19.48 -8.71
CA PHE A 122 21.41 20.62 -8.13
C PHE A 122 21.84 20.72 -6.68
N ASP A 123 22.66 21.75 -6.42
CA ASP A 123 23.05 22.21 -5.10
C ASP A 123 21.83 22.33 -4.17
N ASP A 124 22.03 21.84 -2.96
CA ASP A 124 21.26 22.16 -1.77
C ASP A 124 21.18 23.70 -1.56
N GLU A 125 20.20 24.12 -0.75
CA GLU A 125 20.05 25.46 -0.16
C GLU A 125 19.05 26.43 -0.84
N ASN A 126 17.75 26.08 -0.98
CA ASN A 126 16.69 27.12 -0.88
C ASN A 126 15.23 26.61 -0.75
N PHE A 127 14.82 26.00 0.38
CA PHE A 127 13.38 25.97 0.70
C PHE A 127 13.05 25.88 2.20
N LEU A 128 13.73 26.70 3.00
CA LEU A 128 13.21 27.14 4.30
C LEU A 128 12.67 28.56 4.07
N HIS A 129 11.35 28.70 3.99
CA HIS A 129 10.52 29.86 4.37
C HIS A 129 9.26 29.97 3.50
N ALA A 130 8.15 29.37 3.96
CA ALA A 130 6.82 29.97 3.78
C ALA A 130 5.80 29.39 4.77
N SER A 131 5.52 30.18 5.80
CA SER A 131 4.20 30.42 6.41
C SER A 131 3.46 29.25 7.06
N VAL A 132 3.76 29.04 8.34
CA VAL A 132 2.75 28.66 9.34
C VAL A 132 1.76 29.82 9.47
N ASP A 133 0.50 29.64 9.05
CA ASP A 133 -0.68 30.36 9.58
C ASP A 133 -1.96 29.87 8.87
N SER A 134 -2.63 28.85 9.44
CA SER A 134 -4.08 28.59 9.26
C SER A 134 -4.57 27.44 10.14
N THR A 135 -4.40 27.52 11.46
CA THR A 135 -5.02 26.59 12.43
C THR A 135 -6.26 27.17 13.12
N ALA A 136 -6.78 28.31 12.67
CA ALA A 136 -7.82 29.06 13.40
C ALA A 136 -9.29 28.76 13.01
N SER A 137 -9.62 27.70 12.26
CA SER A 137 -11.00 27.54 11.71
C SER A 137 -11.70 26.19 11.96
N ILE A 138 -11.21 25.32 12.85
CA ILE A 138 -11.85 24.00 13.06
C ILE A 138 -12.58 23.87 14.41
N TYR A 139 -12.23 24.64 15.44
CA TYR A 139 -12.80 24.46 16.78
C TYR A 139 -14.18 25.13 17.03
N ALA A 140 -14.77 25.81 16.04
CA ALA A 140 -16.07 26.47 16.21
C ALA A 140 -17.31 25.60 15.88
N ALA A 141 -17.14 24.36 15.42
CA ALA A 141 -18.26 23.55 14.91
C ALA A 141 -18.71 22.38 15.82
N MET A 142 -18.11 22.19 17.00
CA MET A 142 -18.40 21.01 17.85
C MET A 142 -19.42 21.23 18.98
N GLU A 143 -19.99 22.43 19.17
CA GLU A 143 -20.89 22.72 20.30
C GLU A 143 -22.41 22.58 20.03
N SER A 144 -22.85 22.13 18.85
CA SER A 144 -24.30 22.11 18.50
C SER A 144 -25.03 20.75 18.58
N LEU A 145 -24.44 19.67 19.12
CA LEU A 145 -25.06 18.33 19.03
C LEU A 145 -25.40 17.60 20.34
N THR A 146 -25.28 18.22 21.52
CA THR A 146 -25.62 17.54 22.80
C THR A 146 -27.06 17.76 23.29
N GLY A 147 -27.94 18.38 22.49
CA GLY A 147 -29.22 18.90 22.98
C GLY A 147 -30.49 18.03 22.86
N LYS A 148 -30.47 16.76 22.42
CA LYS A 148 -31.73 16.00 22.17
C LYS A 148 -31.67 14.49 22.43
N PHE A 149 -31.36 14.06 23.66
CA PHE A 149 -31.55 12.66 24.08
C PHE A 149 -32.21 12.53 25.48
N SER A 150 -33.35 13.20 25.66
CA SER A 150 -34.15 13.07 26.89
C SER A 150 -35.66 12.98 26.61
N SER A 151 -36.13 12.00 25.82
CA SER A 151 -37.58 11.68 25.79
C SER A 151 -37.94 10.29 25.24
N LEU A 152 -37.28 9.20 25.64
CA LEU A 152 -37.68 7.86 25.16
C LEU A 152 -37.53 6.71 26.15
N PHE A 153 -37.72 6.98 27.44
CA PHE A 153 -38.11 5.97 28.41
C PHE A 153 -39.23 6.51 29.28
N LYS A 154 -40.45 6.10 28.97
CA LYS A 154 -41.61 6.15 29.86
C LYS A 154 -42.51 4.98 29.52
#